data_AF-A0A7C4I8H4-F1
#
_entry.id   AF-A0A7C4I8H4-F1
#
_cell.length_a   1.000
_cell.length_b   1.000
_cell.length_c   1.000
_cell.angle_alpha   90.00
_cell.angle_beta   90.00
_cell.angle_gamma   90.00
#
_symmetry.space_group_name_H-M   'P 1'
#
loop_
_entity.id
_entity.type
_entity.pdbx_description
1 polymer ?
#
loop_
_entity_poly.entity_id
_entity_poly.type
_entity_poly.pdbx_seq_one_letter_code
_entity_poly.pdbx_strand_id
1 'polypeptide(L)'
;MNLELPPKILEEINRICEEKKLGKEEKEKIIANVRKAWESCLITPGVAIGVVAAQSIGEPGTQLTMRTKLTSGVGEITITLGLPRLIEILDAKKEPSTPTMQIYLKKEYRNAEDAKRVAKKLLEITCKNIADEITIDLIEKRIEILLNLKKMKALGVRFDEVNAALRNLLKAFKIRKKENWIILTPKRRRIGVKELYDAKNFVENLHIKGIHGIKQVLPIKERDEWIIKTSGSNLKDVLKLKEVDPTRTITNDIFEVARVLGIEAARNMIVEEIERTLSEQGVVVDIRHILLIADLMCWSGRIRGVTRYGITGEKASVLTRASFEIPLHHLVEASIFNEIDEFRSIIPNVIANQPIPIGTGIPKLIYGVSEDGGNRGAKEK
;
A
#
# COMPACT_ATOMS: atom_id res chain seq x y z
N MET A 1 -12.50 35.72 -7.78
CA MET A 1 -12.89 34.41 -8.37
C MET A 1 -14.23 34.05 -7.76
N ASN A 2 -15.30 33.94 -8.55
CA ASN A 2 -16.57 33.37 -8.07
C ASN A 2 -16.34 31.87 -7.87
N LEU A 3 -15.91 31.48 -6.66
CA LEU A 3 -15.77 30.08 -6.30
C LEU A 3 -17.17 29.50 -6.06
N GLU A 4 -17.56 28.56 -6.91
CA GLU A 4 -18.79 27.80 -6.70
C GLU A 4 -18.61 26.86 -5.50
N LEU A 5 -19.64 26.82 -4.65
CA LEU A 5 -19.66 25.90 -3.51
C LEU A 5 -19.72 24.45 -4.02
N PRO A 6 -19.06 23.49 -3.34
CA PRO A 6 -19.18 22.08 -3.69
C PRO A 6 -20.64 21.63 -3.77
N PRO A 7 -21.03 20.83 -4.78
CA PRO A 7 -22.43 20.45 -5.00
C PRO A 7 -23.03 19.71 -3.80
N LYS A 8 -22.24 18.90 -3.08
CA LYS A 8 -22.67 18.22 -1.85
C LYS A 8 -23.09 19.18 -0.73
N ILE A 9 -22.39 20.31 -0.58
CA ILE A 9 -22.73 21.32 0.43
C ILE A 9 -24.04 22.01 0.04
N LEU A 10 -24.24 22.28 -1.26
CA LEU A 10 -25.49 22.86 -1.76
C LEU A 10 -26.68 21.90 -1.57
N GLU A 11 -26.50 20.61 -1.85
CA GLU A 11 -27.49 19.56 -1.59
C GLU A 11 -27.85 19.48 -0.09
N GLU A 12 -26.85 19.56 0.79
CA GLU A 12 -27.08 19.50 2.24
C GLU A 12 -27.80 20.76 2.76
N ILE A 13 -27.44 21.95 2.25
CA ILE A 13 -28.18 23.18 2.53
C ILE A 13 -29.63 23.07 2.05
N ASN A 14 -29.86 22.52 0.86
CA ASN A 14 -31.21 22.31 0.34
C ASN A 14 -32.02 21.36 1.24
N ARG A 15 -31.43 20.25 1.68
CA ARG A 15 -32.08 19.30 2.60
C ARG A 15 -32.48 19.96 3.92
N ILE A 16 -31.56 20.72 4.53
CA ILE A 16 -31.83 21.44 5.80
C ILE A 16 -32.92 22.51 5.62
N CYS A 17 -32.96 23.18 4.46
CA CYS A 17 -33.99 24.17 4.15
C CYS A 17 -35.38 23.54 3.98
N GLU A 18 -35.46 22.35 3.39
CA GLU A 18 -36.70 21.59 3.25
C GLU A 18 -37.19 21.06 4.61
N GLU A 19 -36.28 20.50 5.43
CA GLU A 19 -36.60 20.00 6.78
C GLU A 19 -37.15 21.10 7.71
N LYS A 20 -36.58 22.31 7.64
CA LYS A 20 -36.97 23.44 8.50
C LYS A 20 -38.02 24.38 7.90
N LYS A 21 -38.50 24.12 6.66
CA LYS A 21 -39.46 24.97 5.94
C LYS A 21 -39.07 26.46 5.89
N LEU A 22 -37.81 26.74 5.58
CA LEU A 22 -37.27 28.11 5.55
C LEU A 22 -37.75 28.89 4.32
N GLY A 23 -37.91 30.21 4.48
CA GLY A 23 -38.26 31.11 3.38
C GLY A 23 -37.13 31.25 2.34
N LYS A 24 -37.46 31.69 1.11
CA LYS A 24 -36.46 31.90 0.05
C LYS A 24 -35.35 32.90 0.45
N GLU A 25 -35.69 33.96 1.18
CA GLU A 25 -34.72 34.95 1.67
C GLU A 25 -33.76 34.40 2.74
N GLU A 26 -34.26 33.53 3.62
CA GLU A 26 -33.43 32.92 4.68
C GLU A 26 -32.43 31.94 4.07
N LYS A 27 -32.86 31.18 3.06
CA LYS A 27 -31.98 30.30 2.29
C LYS A 27 -30.84 31.07 1.63
N GLU A 28 -31.13 32.22 1.04
CA GLU A 28 -30.13 33.04 0.37
C GLU A 28 -29.12 33.65 1.37
N LYS A 29 -29.59 34.06 2.56
CA LYS A 29 -28.71 34.48 3.66
C LYS A 29 -27.81 33.36 4.16
N ILE A 30 -28.32 32.13 4.28
CA ILE A 30 -27.52 30.97 4.68
C ILE A 30 -26.43 30.69 3.65
N ILE A 31 -26.78 30.68 2.36
CA ILE A 31 -25.81 30.46 1.29
C ILE A 31 -24.73 31.55 1.29
N ALA A 32 -25.11 32.82 1.50
CA ALA A 32 -24.16 33.93 1.60
C ALA A 32 -23.20 33.76 2.80
N ASN A 33 -23.71 33.36 3.96
CA ASN A 33 -22.89 33.11 5.15
C ASN A 33 -21.94 31.91 4.96
N VAL A 34 -22.43 30.81 4.36
CA VAL A 34 -21.61 29.64 4.06
C VAL A 34 -20.52 29.98 3.05
N ARG A 35 -20.83 30.79 2.03
CA ARG A 35 -19.83 31.26 1.07
C ARG A 35 -18.76 32.10 1.76
N LYS A 36 -19.15 33.04 2.63
CA LYS A 36 -18.20 33.86 3.40
C LYS A 36 -17.31 33.00 4.31
N ALA A 37 -17.89 32.00 4.97
CA ALA A 37 -17.13 31.04 5.78
C ALA A 37 -16.15 30.24 4.92
N TRP A 38 -16.60 29.73 3.76
CA TRP A 38 -15.76 28.99 2.83
C TRP A 38 -14.55 29.80 2.35
N GLU A 39 -14.78 31.05 1.94
CA GLU A 39 -13.71 31.96 1.52
C GLU A 39 -12.69 32.22 2.63
N SER A 40 -13.15 32.33 3.89
CA SER A 40 -12.26 32.50 5.05
C SER A 40 -11.47 31.24 5.43
N CYS A 41 -11.92 30.06 4.99
CA CYS A 41 -11.27 28.77 5.27
C CYS A 41 -10.30 28.33 4.16
N LEU A 42 -10.15 29.11 3.09
CA LEU A 42 -9.17 28.81 2.04
C LEU A 42 -7.75 28.92 2.58
N ILE A 43 -6.88 28.00 2.14
CA ILE A 43 -5.48 28.04 2.52
C ILE A 43 -4.79 29.27 1.91
N THR A 44 -3.99 29.96 2.71
CA THR A 44 -3.19 31.09 2.24
C THR A 44 -2.13 30.60 1.25
N PRO A 45 -2.02 31.21 0.05
CA PRO A 45 -0.95 30.89 -0.89
C PRO A 45 0.43 31.08 -0.27
N GLY A 46 1.35 30.16 -0.57
CA GLY A 46 2.73 30.22 -0.06
C GLY A 46 2.97 29.51 1.27
N VAL A 47 1.92 28.93 1.90
CA VAL A 47 2.08 28.06 3.06
C VAL A 47 2.88 26.80 2.68
N ALA A 48 3.82 26.41 3.54
CA ALA A 48 4.67 25.24 3.36
C ALA A 48 3.93 23.93 3.69
N ILE A 49 2.92 23.58 2.89
CA ILE A 49 2.05 22.41 3.14
C ILE A 49 2.81 21.08 3.25
N GLY A 50 3.93 20.93 2.52
CA GLY A 50 4.75 19.72 2.59
C GLY A 50 5.42 19.52 3.94
N VAL A 51 5.89 20.62 4.57
CA VAL A 51 6.51 20.57 5.90
C VAL A 51 5.46 20.26 6.96
N VAL A 52 4.32 20.97 6.91
CA VAL A 52 3.21 20.77 7.85
C VAL A 52 2.68 19.34 7.76
N ALA A 53 2.42 18.83 6.55
CA ALA A 53 1.93 17.46 6.37
C ALA A 53 2.93 16.41 6.88
N ALA A 54 4.23 16.61 6.61
CA ALA A 54 5.28 15.72 7.12
C ALA A 54 5.32 15.72 8.65
N GLN A 55 5.18 16.88 9.30
CA GLN A 55 5.12 16.98 10.76
C GLN A 55 3.86 16.32 11.31
N SER A 56 2.68 16.60 10.74
CA SER A 56 1.40 16.05 11.21
C SER A 56 1.33 14.53 11.10
N ILE A 57 1.98 13.94 10.10
CA ILE A 57 2.04 12.47 9.94
C ILE A 57 3.17 11.86 10.79
N GLY A 58 4.26 12.59 11.00
CA GLY A 58 5.40 12.15 11.80
C GLY A 58 5.21 12.26 13.31
N GLU A 59 4.47 13.26 13.80
CA GLU A 59 4.22 13.51 15.22
C GLU A 59 3.58 12.30 15.92
N PRO A 60 2.51 11.69 15.38
CA PRO A 60 1.96 10.45 15.92
C PRO A 60 2.99 9.33 16.01
N GLY A 61 3.96 9.28 15.10
CA GLY A 61 5.01 8.25 15.10
C GLY A 61 5.77 8.13 16.43
N THR A 62 5.91 9.21 17.18
CA THR A 62 6.53 9.20 18.52
C THR A 62 5.62 8.67 19.62
N GLN A 63 4.31 8.78 19.43
CA GLN A 63 3.27 8.35 20.38
C GLN A 63 2.79 6.92 20.09
N LEU A 64 2.98 6.46 18.86
CA LEU A 64 2.65 5.12 18.41
C LEU A 64 3.64 4.11 19.00
N THR A 65 3.20 3.43 20.06
CA THR A 65 3.94 2.28 20.60
C THR A 65 3.75 1.05 19.71
N MET A 66 4.77 0.18 19.62
CA MET A 66 4.66 -1.11 18.95
C MET A 66 3.61 -1.97 19.65
N ARG A 67 2.38 -1.98 19.15
CA ARG A 67 1.36 -2.95 19.54
C ARG A 67 1.13 -3.90 18.39
N THR A 68 1.83 -5.03 18.41
CA THR A 68 1.29 -6.22 17.76
C THR A 68 0.04 -6.60 18.55
N LYS A 69 -1.15 -6.26 18.03
CA LYS A 69 -2.37 -6.90 18.53
C LYS A 69 -2.26 -8.39 18.16
N LEU A 70 -1.78 -9.17 19.12
CA LEU A 70 -2.15 -10.58 19.22
C LEU A 70 -3.62 -10.57 19.66
N THR A 71 -4.53 -10.29 18.73
CA THR A 71 -5.95 -10.40 19.03
C THR A 71 -6.18 -11.86 19.39
N SER A 72 -6.40 -12.11 20.68
CA SER A 72 -6.42 -13.45 21.27
C SER A 72 -7.73 -14.13 20.91
N GLY A 73 -7.83 -14.61 19.67
CA GLY A 73 -8.94 -15.36 19.13
C GLY A 73 -8.42 -16.44 18.18
N VAL A 74 -8.93 -17.66 18.31
CA VAL A 74 -8.45 -18.91 17.66
C VAL A 74 -8.66 -18.92 16.13
N GLY A 75 -8.88 -17.76 15.50
CA GLY A 75 -9.18 -17.68 14.08
C GLY A 75 -8.76 -16.42 13.38
N GLU A 76 -8.18 -15.40 14.03
CA GLU A 76 -7.85 -14.14 13.31
C GLU A 76 -6.45 -14.17 12.68
N ILE A 77 -6.32 -13.55 11.51
CA ILE A 77 -5.07 -13.45 10.77
C ILE A 77 -4.16 -12.44 11.46
N THR A 78 -2.89 -12.82 11.70
CA THR A 78 -1.89 -11.90 12.26
C THR A 78 -1.55 -10.81 11.24
N ILE A 79 -1.93 -9.57 11.56
CA ILE A 79 -1.61 -8.39 10.74
C ILE A 79 -0.60 -7.54 11.49
N THR A 80 0.44 -7.07 10.80
CA THR A 80 1.32 -6.02 11.32
C THR A 80 0.54 -4.71 11.36
N LEU A 81 0.26 -4.20 12.55
CA LEU A 81 -0.46 -2.95 12.78
C LEU A 81 0.46 -1.89 13.40
N GLY A 82 0.03 -0.63 13.31
CA GLY A 82 0.70 0.51 13.91
C GLY A 82 1.88 1.05 13.09
N LEU A 83 2.90 1.57 13.79
CA LEU A 83 4.02 2.29 13.16
C LEU A 83 4.82 1.45 12.14
N PRO A 84 5.14 0.16 12.36
CA PRO A 84 5.87 -0.62 11.35
C PRO A 84 5.12 -0.70 10.03
N ARG A 85 3.79 -0.77 10.07
CA ARG A 85 2.96 -0.80 8.86
C ARG A 85 2.98 0.55 8.13
N LEU A 86 2.90 1.65 8.88
CA LEU A 86 3.01 2.99 8.32
C LEU A 86 4.36 3.19 7.60
N ILE A 87 5.46 2.73 8.21
CA ILE A 87 6.80 2.76 7.60
C ILE A 87 6.83 1.95 6.30
N GLU A 88 6.28 0.73 6.29
CA GLU A 88 6.25 -0.09 5.07
C GLU A 88 5.52 0.57 3.90
N ILE A 89 4.43 1.27 4.20
CA ILE A 89 3.64 2.02 3.20
C ILE A 89 4.47 3.19 2.69
N LEU A 90 4.98 4.05 3.60
CA LEU A 90 5.73 5.25 3.25
C LEU A 90 7.03 4.92 2.50
N ASP A 91 7.70 3.82 2.84
CA ASP A 91 8.91 3.37 2.16
C ASP A 91 8.63 2.72 0.79
N ALA A 92 7.36 2.50 0.46
CA ALA A 92 6.92 1.72 -0.69
C ALA A 92 7.67 0.38 -0.78
N LYS A 93 7.57 -0.42 0.30
CA LYS A 93 8.18 -1.75 0.33
C LYS A 93 7.51 -2.66 -0.72
N LYS A 94 8.33 -3.30 -1.57
CA LYS A 94 7.85 -4.16 -2.68
C LYS A 94 6.92 -5.29 -2.22
N GLU A 95 7.23 -5.88 -1.08
CA GLU A 95 6.45 -6.95 -0.47
C GLU A 95 6.22 -6.58 1.01
N PRO A 96 4.95 -6.43 1.44
CA PRO A 96 4.65 -6.13 2.85
C PRO A 96 5.00 -7.34 3.74
N SER A 97 5.30 -7.12 5.02
CA SER A 97 5.65 -8.23 5.91
C SER A 97 4.48 -9.18 6.16
N THR A 98 3.25 -8.65 6.22
CA THR A 98 2.02 -9.44 6.33
C THR A 98 1.02 -9.04 5.23
N PRO A 99 1.14 -9.62 4.02
CA PRO A 99 0.16 -9.39 2.97
C PRO A 99 -1.19 -9.96 3.39
N THR A 100 -2.26 -9.21 3.17
CA THR A 100 -3.63 -9.62 3.45
C THR A 100 -4.59 -9.12 2.39
N MET A 101 -5.66 -9.88 2.15
CA MET A 101 -6.76 -9.46 1.30
C MET A 101 -8.10 -9.62 2.02
N GLN A 102 -9.05 -8.78 1.65
CA GLN A 102 -10.46 -8.97 1.96
C GLN A 102 -11.22 -9.21 0.67
N ILE A 103 -11.65 -10.45 0.49
CA ILE A 103 -12.31 -10.94 -0.71
C ILE A 103 -13.81 -10.91 -0.47
N TYR A 104 -14.50 -10.12 -1.28
CA TYR A 104 -15.95 -10.05 -1.27
C TYR A 104 -16.52 -11.05 -2.27
N LEU A 105 -17.63 -11.68 -1.92
CA LEU A 105 -18.34 -12.62 -2.80
C LEU A 105 -19.48 -11.90 -3.52
N LYS A 106 -19.76 -12.33 -4.75
CA LYS A 106 -20.94 -11.87 -5.50
C LYS A 106 -22.23 -12.26 -4.78
N LYS A 107 -23.31 -11.51 -5.03
CA LYS A 107 -24.61 -11.68 -4.35
C LYS A 107 -25.12 -13.13 -4.34
N GLU A 108 -24.86 -13.88 -5.40
CA GLU A 108 -25.26 -15.29 -5.58
C GLU A 108 -24.53 -16.27 -4.64
N TYR A 109 -23.32 -15.94 -4.19
CA TYR A 109 -22.44 -16.85 -3.42
C TYR A 109 -22.24 -16.40 -1.97
N ARG A 110 -23.13 -15.55 -1.44
CA ARG A 110 -23.03 -15.00 -0.06
C ARG A 110 -23.42 -15.99 1.04
N ASN A 111 -23.60 -17.27 0.72
CA ASN A 111 -23.94 -18.31 1.68
C ASN A 111 -22.71 -18.83 2.43
N ALA A 112 -22.90 -19.31 3.67
CA ALA A 112 -21.82 -19.86 4.48
C ALA A 112 -21.14 -21.08 3.84
N GLU A 113 -21.90 -21.93 3.15
CA GLU A 113 -21.37 -23.13 2.48
C GLU A 113 -20.54 -22.78 1.24
N ASP A 114 -21.01 -21.83 0.44
CA ASP A 114 -20.30 -21.35 -0.75
C ASP A 114 -19.03 -20.61 -0.36
N ALA A 115 -19.07 -19.77 0.68
CA ALA A 115 -17.89 -19.10 1.23
C ALA A 115 -16.82 -20.12 1.68
N LYS A 116 -17.20 -21.21 2.35
CA LYS A 116 -16.27 -22.31 2.70
C LYS A 116 -15.71 -23.02 1.47
N ARG A 117 -16.53 -23.21 0.42
CA ARG A 117 -16.09 -23.82 -0.84
C ARG A 117 -15.07 -22.95 -1.56
N VAL A 118 -15.33 -21.65 -1.66
CA VAL A 118 -14.41 -20.67 -2.25
C VAL A 118 -13.13 -20.56 -1.43
N ALA A 119 -13.23 -20.53 -0.10
CA ALA A 119 -12.06 -20.52 0.79
C ALA A 119 -11.12 -21.72 0.55
N LYS A 120 -11.67 -22.93 0.34
CA LYS A 120 -10.87 -24.12 0.00
C LYS A 120 -10.20 -24.02 -1.38
N LYS A 121 -10.80 -23.32 -2.35
CA LYS A 121 -10.20 -23.10 -3.67
C LYS A 121 -9.09 -22.05 -3.61
N LEU A 122 -9.20 -21.07 -2.72
CA LEU A 122 -8.23 -19.98 -2.56
C LEU A 122 -6.95 -20.44 -1.86
N LEU A 123 -7.09 -21.29 -0.83
CA LEU A 123 -5.98 -21.75 -0.01
C LEU A 123 -4.89 -22.41 -0.86
N GLU A 124 -3.65 -21.91 -0.74
CA GLU A 124 -2.48 -22.54 -1.33
C GLU A 124 -2.20 -23.87 -0.63
N ILE A 125 -2.15 -24.94 -1.40
CA ILE A 125 -1.83 -26.26 -0.91
C ILE A 125 -0.47 -26.66 -1.46
N THR A 126 0.52 -26.64 -0.58
CA THR A 126 1.88 -27.13 -0.84
C THR A 126 2.04 -28.57 -0.36
N CYS A 127 3.07 -29.26 -0.86
CA CYS A 127 3.44 -30.58 -0.36
C CYS A 127 3.66 -30.58 1.16
N LYS A 128 4.23 -29.51 1.73
CA LYS A 128 4.42 -29.35 3.17
C LYS A 128 3.11 -29.38 3.96
N ASN A 129 2.00 -28.88 3.42
CA ASN A 129 0.72 -28.89 4.12
C ASN A 129 0.06 -30.28 4.14
N ILE A 130 0.38 -31.12 3.16
CA ILE A 130 -0.23 -32.45 3.00
C ILE A 130 0.64 -33.55 3.61
N ALA A 131 1.97 -33.40 3.56
CA ALA A 131 2.90 -34.38 4.09
C ALA A 131 3.00 -34.28 5.63
N ASP A 132 3.13 -35.43 6.29
CA ASP A 132 3.49 -35.48 7.71
C ASP A 132 5.01 -35.37 7.86
N GLU A 133 5.76 -36.07 7.01
CA GLU A 133 7.23 -36.01 6.98
C GLU A 133 7.77 -36.12 5.55
N ILE A 134 8.85 -35.40 5.28
CA ILE A 134 9.62 -35.48 4.04
C ILE A 134 11.06 -35.83 4.43
N THR A 135 11.41 -37.11 4.27
CA THR A 135 12.71 -37.67 4.63
C THR A 135 13.58 -37.85 3.40
N ILE A 136 14.89 -37.79 3.61
CA ILE A 136 15.89 -38.13 2.60
C ILE A 136 16.56 -39.41 3.05
N ASP A 137 16.50 -40.44 2.23
CA ASP A 137 17.36 -41.60 2.36
C ASP A 137 18.69 -41.29 1.65
N LEU A 138 19.77 -41.13 2.44
CA LEU A 138 21.11 -40.84 1.94
C LEU A 138 21.79 -42.06 1.31
N ILE A 139 21.37 -43.28 1.67
CA ILE A 139 21.94 -44.55 1.20
C ILE A 139 21.36 -44.88 -0.17
N GLU A 140 20.03 -44.93 -0.29
CA GLU A 140 19.37 -45.19 -1.56
C GLU A 140 19.26 -43.94 -2.46
N LYS A 141 19.64 -42.77 -1.92
CA LYS A 141 19.52 -41.44 -2.55
C LYS A 141 18.09 -41.15 -2.99
N ARG A 142 17.11 -41.36 -2.12
CA ARG A 142 15.68 -41.18 -2.42
C ARG A 142 15.07 -40.14 -1.50
N ILE A 143 14.06 -39.43 -1.99
CA ILE A 143 13.22 -38.57 -1.16
C ILE A 143 11.93 -39.34 -0.93
N GLU A 144 11.59 -39.53 0.34
CA GLU A 144 10.36 -40.20 0.75
C GLU A 144 9.41 -39.18 1.36
N ILE A 145 8.19 -39.13 0.82
CA ILE A 145 7.15 -38.22 1.27
C ILE A 145 6.04 -39.06 1.86
N LEU A 146 5.80 -38.92 3.17
CA LEU A 146 4.69 -39.54 3.86
C LEU A 146 3.46 -38.63 3.78
N LEU A 147 2.45 -39.03 3.02
CA LEU A 147 1.22 -38.26 2.84
C LEU A 147 0.16 -38.63 3.88
N ASN A 148 -0.49 -37.61 4.45
CA ASN A 148 -1.58 -37.82 5.40
C ASN A 148 -2.95 -37.85 4.71
N LEU A 149 -3.57 -39.03 4.66
CA LEU A 149 -4.90 -39.23 4.07
C LEU A 149 -6.01 -38.36 4.70
N LYS A 150 -5.91 -38.04 6.00
CA LYS A 150 -6.90 -37.19 6.68
C LYS A 150 -6.77 -35.73 6.23
N LYS A 151 -5.55 -35.20 6.15
CA LYS A 151 -5.29 -33.84 5.64
C LYS A 151 -5.67 -33.72 4.15
N MET A 152 -5.38 -34.73 3.33
CA MET A 152 -5.78 -34.76 1.92
C MET A 152 -7.29 -34.69 1.72
N LYS A 153 -8.07 -35.44 2.51
CA LYS A 153 -9.53 -35.43 2.46
C LYS A 153 -10.12 -34.10 2.91
N ALA A 154 -9.57 -33.48 3.96
CA ALA A 154 -10.03 -32.17 4.45
C ALA A 154 -9.84 -31.06 3.39
N LEU A 155 -8.70 -31.11 2.69
CA LEU A 155 -8.29 -30.14 1.66
C LEU A 155 -8.83 -30.45 0.26
N GLY A 156 -9.43 -31.63 0.05
CA GLY A 156 -10.03 -32.01 -1.24
C GLY A 156 -9.01 -32.22 -2.37
N VAL A 157 -7.83 -32.75 -2.02
CA VAL A 157 -6.76 -33.04 -2.97
C VAL A 157 -6.77 -34.51 -3.35
N ARG A 158 -6.77 -34.81 -4.65
CA ARG A 158 -6.65 -36.19 -5.16
C ARG A 158 -5.19 -36.53 -5.43
N PHE A 159 -4.83 -37.80 -5.28
CA PHE A 159 -3.49 -38.30 -5.60
C PHE A 159 -3.05 -38.01 -7.04
N ASP A 160 -4.01 -37.93 -7.97
CA ASP A 160 -3.73 -37.63 -9.39
C ASP A 160 -3.24 -36.19 -9.59
N GLU A 161 -3.74 -35.26 -8.80
CA GLU A 161 -3.32 -33.84 -8.81
C GLU A 161 -1.89 -33.70 -8.26
N VAL A 162 -1.56 -34.46 -7.20
CA VAL A 162 -0.18 -34.51 -6.65
C VAL A 162 0.79 -35.10 -7.68
N ASN A 163 0.41 -36.20 -8.34
CA ASN A 163 1.21 -36.80 -9.41
C ASN A 163 1.39 -35.86 -10.60
N ALA A 164 0.37 -35.04 -10.93
CA ALA A 164 0.45 -34.04 -11.98
C ALA A 164 1.41 -32.90 -11.61
N ALA A 165 1.36 -32.40 -10.38
CA ALA A 165 2.28 -31.36 -9.88
C ALA A 165 3.73 -31.84 -9.87
N LEU A 166 3.96 -33.10 -9.50
CA LEU A 166 5.29 -33.72 -9.52
C LEU A 166 5.81 -34.03 -10.94
N ARG A 167 5.03 -33.80 -12.01
CA ARG A 167 5.47 -34.07 -13.40
C ARG A 167 6.68 -33.23 -13.80
N ASN A 168 6.80 -32.01 -13.30
CA ASN A 168 7.94 -31.16 -13.63
C ASN A 168 9.26 -31.76 -13.09
N LEU A 169 9.19 -32.51 -11.99
CA LEU A 169 10.32 -33.25 -11.41
C LEU A 169 10.61 -34.58 -12.10
N LEU A 170 9.71 -35.07 -12.97
CA LEU A 170 9.92 -36.31 -13.73
C LEU A 170 11.12 -36.25 -14.69
N LYS A 171 11.62 -35.05 -15.02
CA LYS A 171 12.83 -34.90 -15.85
C LYS A 171 14.08 -35.45 -15.14
N ALA A 172 14.16 -35.30 -13.82
CA ALA A 172 15.32 -35.70 -13.01
C ALA A 172 15.06 -36.91 -12.09
N PHE A 173 13.82 -37.17 -11.69
CA PHE A 173 13.45 -38.24 -10.75
C PHE A 173 12.37 -39.19 -11.31
N LYS A 174 12.43 -40.47 -10.96
CA LYS A 174 11.37 -41.47 -11.12
C LYS A 174 10.51 -41.47 -9.87
N ILE A 175 9.21 -41.39 -10.04
CA ILE A 175 8.24 -41.44 -8.94
C ILE A 175 7.76 -42.88 -8.79
N ARG A 176 7.89 -43.46 -7.59
CA ARG A 176 7.26 -44.73 -7.21
C ARG A 176 6.23 -44.45 -6.12
N LYS A 177 5.02 -44.97 -6.30
CA LYS A 177 3.95 -44.89 -5.31
C LYS A 177 3.88 -46.19 -4.52
N LYS A 178 3.88 -46.10 -3.19
CA LYS A 178 3.53 -47.18 -2.27
C LYS A 178 2.48 -46.65 -1.30
N GLU A 179 1.19 -46.95 -1.53
CA GLU A 179 0.06 -46.54 -0.66
C GLU A 179 0.09 -45.04 -0.26
N ASN A 180 0.62 -44.71 0.93
CA ASN A 180 0.78 -43.35 1.47
C ASN A 180 2.14 -42.70 1.22
N TRP A 181 3.10 -43.44 0.67
CA TRP A 181 4.45 -42.99 0.37
C TRP A 181 4.60 -42.63 -1.10
N ILE A 182 5.14 -41.44 -1.35
CA ILE A 182 5.69 -41.07 -2.65
C ILE A 182 7.21 -41.11 -2.53
N ILE A 183 7.83 -42.02 -3.30
CA ILE A 183 9.28 -42.20 -3.33
C ILE A 183 9.80 -41.59 -4.63
N LEU A 184 10.66 -40.57 -4.51
CA LEU A 184 11.35 -39.94 -5.63
C LEU A 184 12.76 -40.52 -5.73
N THR A 185 13.03 -41.29 -6.77
CA THR A 185 14.35 -41.87 -7.05
C THR A 185 15.02 -41.13 -8.20
N PRO A 186 16.23 -40.61 -8.07
CA PRO A 186 16.89 -39.90 -9.16
C PRO A 186 17.19 -40.81 -10.36
N LYS A 187 17.04 -40.25 -11.57
CA LYS A 187 17.39 -40.93 -12.83
C LYS A 187 18.90 -40.97 -13.06
N ARG A 188 19.66 -40.04 -12.48
CA ARG A 188 21.12 -40.00 -12.55
C ARG A 188 21.74 -40.73 -11.35
N ARG A 189 22.73 -41.59 -11.61
CA ARG A 189 23.41 -42.43 -10.59
C ARG A 189 24.38 -41.63 -9.70
N ARG A 190 24.84 -40.45 -10.14
CA ARG A 190 25.68 -39.52 -9.39
C ARG A 190 24.93 -38.21 -9.18
N ILE A 191 24.24 -38.10 -8.05
CA ILE A 191 23.70 -36.85 -7.52
C ILE A 191 24.48 -36.54 -6.24
N GLY A 192 24.89 -35.28 -6.11
CA GLY A 192 25.56 -34.77 -4.92
C GLY A 192 24.58 -34.60 -3.75
N VAL A 193 25.07 -34.70 -2.50
CA VAL A 193 24.21 -34.55 -1.31
C VAL A 193 23.48 -33.21 -1.32
N LYS A 194 24.13 -32.13 -1.79
CA LYS A 194 23.54 -30.80 -1.93
C LYS A 194 22.33 -30.77 -2.88
N GLU A 195 22.45 -31.42 -4.04
CA GLU A 195 21.36 -31.48 -5.03
C GLU A 195 20.13 -32.24 -4.52
N LEU A 196 20.32 -33.21 -3.62
CA LEU A 196 19.23 -33.91 -2.92
C LEU A 196 18.51 -32.99 -1.91
N TYR A 197 19.26 -32.16 -1.18
CA TYR A 197 18.68 -31.14 -0.30
C TYR A 197 17.94 -30.06 -1.09
N ASP A 198 18.51 -29.58 -2.19
CA ASP A 198 17.85 -28.60 -3.07
C ASP A 198 16.57 -29.18 -3.68
N ALA A 199 16.59 -30.45 -4.10
CA ALA A 199 15.42 -31.17 -4.59
C ALA A 199 14.37 -31.37 -3.50
N LYS A 200 14.77 -31.68 -2.25
CA LYS A 200 13.85 -31.74 -1.10
C LYS A 200 13.20 -30.40 -0.87
N ASN A 201 13.96 -29.31 -0.80
CA ASN A 201 13.43 -27.96 -0.59
C ASN A 201 12.45 -27.55 -1.69
N PHE A 202 12.73 -27.95 -2.94
CA PHE A 202 11.81 -27.73 -4.06
C PHE A 202 10.53 -28.56 -3.92
N VAL A 203 10.65 -29.84 -3.53
CA VAL A 203 9.49 -30.72 -3.30
C VAL A 203 8.62 -30.20 -2.16
N GLU A 204 9.22 -29.71 -1.08
CA GLU A 204 8.49 -29.15 0.07
C GLU A 204 7.62 -27.94 -0.32
N ASN A 205 8.17 -27.06 -1.15
CA ASN A 205 7.51 -25.84 -1.61
C ASN A 205 6.73 -26.02 -2.92
N LEU A 206 6.61 -27.26 -3.42
CA LEU A 206 5.89 -27.52 -4.65
C LEU A 206 4.40 -27.23 -4.47
N HIS A 207 3.89 -26.32 -5.29
CA HIS A 207 2.48 -25.99 -5.38
C HIS A 207 1.71 -27.14 -6.05
N ILE A 208 0.62 -27.57 -5.41
CA ILE A 208 -0.25 -28.62 -5.94
C ILE A 208 -1.59 -28.04 -6.41
N LYS A 209 -2.23 -27.20 -5.58
CA LYS A 209 -3.58 -26.68 -5.81
C LYS A 209 -3.78 -25.36 -5.08
N GLY A 210 -4.70 -24.55 -5.61
CA GLY A 210 -5.05 -23.25 -5.04
C GLY A 210 -4.33 -22.09 -5.70
N ILE A 211 -4.44 -20.90 -5.13
CA ILE A 211 -3.79 -19.70 -5.65
C ILE A 211 -2.45 -19.52 -4.96
N HIS A 212 -1.40 -19.27 -5.73
CA HIS A 212 -0.06 -19.07 -5.19
C HIS A 212 -0.01 -17.83 -4.28
N GLY A 213 0.65 -17.96 -3.13
CA GLY A 213 0.88 -16.87 -2.18
C GLY A 213 -0.14 -16.78 -1.04
N ILE A 214 -1.27 -17.50 -1.13
CA ILE A 214 -2.35 -17.46 -0.11
C ILE A 214 -2.16 -18.57 0.93
N LYS A 215 -1.48 -18.25 2.03
CA LYS A 215 -1.10 -19.22 3.08
C LYS A 215 -2.25 -19.61 4.01
N GLN A 216 -3.13 -18.67 4.33
CA GLN A 216 -4.25 -18.90 5.24
C GLN A 216 -5.50 -18.18 4.73
N VAL A 217 -6.65 -18.81 4.90
CA VAL A 217 -7.94 -18.28 4.48
C VAL A 217 -8.95 -18.44 5.61
N LEU A 218 -9.69 -17.39 5.90
CA LEU A 218 -10.65 -17.33 6.98
C LEU A 218 -11.96 -16.67 6.51
N PRO A 219 -13.06 -17.42 6.41
CA PRO A 219 -14.37 -16.85 6.18
C PRO A 219 -14.92 -16.24 7.47
N ILE A 220 -15.24 -14.94 7.45
CA ILE A 220 -15.87 -14.21 8.57
C ILE A 220 -17.21 -13.66 8.08
N LYS A 221 -18.21 -13.62 8.96
CA LYS A 221 -19.47 -12.91 8.72
C LYS A 221 -19.35 -11.48 9.25
N GLU A 222 -19.36 -10.48 8.36
CA GLU A 222 -19.38 -9.06 8.71
C GLU A 222 -20.68 -8.41 8.20
N ARG A 223 -21.41 -7.70 9.08
CA ARG A 223 -22.60 -6.89 8.73
C ARG A 223 -23.59 -7.59 7.76
N ASP A 224 -23.87 -8.87 8.05
CA ASP A 224 -24.75 -9.77 7.28
C ASP A 224 -24.24 -10.32 5.93
N GLU A 225 -22.99 -10.08 5.57
CA GLU A 225 -22.34 -10.72 4.42
C GLU A 225 -21.17 -11.61 4.87
N TRP A 226 -20.98 -12.74 4.17
CA TRP A 226 -19.77 -13.55 4.33
C TRP A 226 -18.65 -12.97 3.49
N ILE A 227 -17.56 -12.57 4.15
CA ILE A 227 -16.32 -12.12 3.53
C ILE A 227 -15.21 -13.12 3.82
N ILE A 228 -14.22 -13.18 2.93
CA ILE A 228 -13.07 -14.05 3.11
C ILE A 228 -11.84 -13.18 3.36
N LYS A 229 -11.26 -13.28 4.55
CA LYS A 229 -9.95 -12.67 4.84
C LYS A 229 -8.85 -13.66 4.54
N THR A 230 -7.77 -13.21 3.91
CA THR A 230 -6.61 -14.06 3.58
C THR A 230 -5.33 -13.53 4.23
N SER A 231 -4.44 -14.45 4.59
CA SER A 231 -3.02 -14.17 4.81
C SER A 231 -2.26 -14.59 3.56
N GLY A 232 -1.62 -13.63 2.92
CA GLY A 232 -1.17 -13.75 1.54
C GLY A 232 -2.02 -12.92 0.58
N SER A 233 -1.39 -12.44 -0.49
CA SER A 233 -2.02 -11.65 -1.53
C SER A 233 -1.67 -12.19 -2.92
N ASN A 234 -2.70 -12.34 -3.76
CA ASN A 234 -2.58 -12.60 -5.20
C ASN A 234 -3.86 -12.13 -5.89
N LEU A 235 -4.01 -10.81 -5.98
CA LEU A 235 -5.16 -10.13 -6.55
C LEU A 235 -5.44 -10.55 -8.00
N LYS A 236 -4.40 -10.75 -8.81
CA LYS A 236 -4.54 -11.09 -10.24
C LYS A 236 -5.30 -12.39 -10.46
N ASP A 237 -4.99 -13.43 -9.69
CA ASP A 237 -5.63 -14.73 -9.83
C ASP A 237 -6.95 -14.81 -9.07
N VAL A 238 -7.06 -14.11 -7.94
CA VAL A 238 -8.31 -14.02 -7.16
C VAL A 238 -9.43 -13.38 -7.98
N LEU A 239 -9.15 -12.29 -8.71
CA LEU A 239 -10.15 -11.59 -9.53
C LEU A 239 -10.67 -12.41 -10.73
N LYS A 240 -9.95 -13.46 -11.16
CA LYS A 240 -10.40 -14.33 -12.25
C LYS A 240 -11.47 -15.34 -11.81
N LEU A 241 -11.65 -15.54 -10.52
CA LEU A 241 -12.66 -16.45 -9.99
C LEU A 241 -14.06 -15.87 -10.20
N LYS A 242 -14.99 -16.69 -10.68
CA LYS A 242 -16.35 -16.25 -11.02
C LYS A 242 -17.16 -15.87 -9.79
N GLU A 243 -16.85 -16.49 -8.65
CA GLU A 243 -17.54 -16.34 -7.37
C GLU A 243 -17.13 -15.04 -6.64
N VAL A 244 -15.95 -14.51 -6.95
CA VAL A 244 -15.38 -13.30 -6.32
C VAL A 244 -15.97 -12.05 -6.96
N ASP A 245 -16.26 -11.04 -6.13
CA ASP A 245 -16.69 -9.72 -6.56
C ASP A 245 -15.46 -8.84 -6.85
N PRO A 246 -15.21 -8.50 -8.13
CA PRO A 246 -14.03 -7.74 -8.51
C PRO A 246 -14.12 -6.25 -8.14
N THR A 247 -15.31 -5.75 -7.82
CA THR A 247 -15.52 -4.30 -7.56
C THR A 247 -15.24 -3.89 -6.12
N ARG A 248 -15.29 -4.85 -5.19
CA ARG A 248 -15.14 -4.59 -3.74
C ARG A 248 -13.94 -5.27 -3.11
N THR A 249 -13.30 -6.22 -3.79
CA THR A 249 -12.15 -6.97 -3.25
C THR A 249 -10.95 -6.04 -3.07
N ILE A 250 -10.41 -5.99 -1.84
CA ILE A 250 -9.28 -5.14 -1.48
C ILE A 250 -8.07 -5.98 -1.04
N THR A 251 -6.88 -5.45 -1.25
CA THR A 251 -5.60 -6.02 -0.79
C THR A 251 -4.78 -4.92 -0.12
N ASN A 252 -3.87 -5.30 0.76
CA ASN A 252 -2.95 -4.38 1.42
C ASN A 252 -1.56 -4.31 0.73
N ASP A 253 -1.36 -5.01 -0.39
CA ASP A 253 -0.15 -4.91 -1.22
C ASP A 253 -0.29 -3.82 -2.29
N ILE A 254 0.48 -2.73 -2.13
CA ILE A 254 0.40 -1.54 -2.97
C ILE A 254 0.90 -1.81 -4.39
N PHE A 255 1.99 -2.56 -4.54
CA PHE A 255 2.55 -2.87 -5.85
C PHE A 255 1.68 -3.84 -6.63
N GLU A 256 1.03 -4.76 -5.93
CA GLU A 256 0.04 -5.62 -6.54
C GLU A 256 -1.16 -4.84 -7.10
N VAL A 257 -1.72 -3.90 -6.32
CA VAL A 257 -2.81 -3.03 -6.79
C VAL A 257 -2.36 -2.23 -8.02
N ALA A 258 -1.18 -1.63 -7.98
CA ALA A 258 -0.67 -0.86 -9.12
C ALA A 258 -0.51 -1.70 -10.39
N ARG A 259 -0.07 -2.97 -10.27
CA ARG A 259 0.10 -3.86 -11.42
C ARG A 259 -1.22 -4.33 -12.01
N VAL A 260 -2.27 -4.50 -11.19
CA VAL A 260 -3.54 -5.10 -11.61
C VAL A 260 -4.59 -4.06 -11.95
N LEU A 261 -4.77 -3.05 -11.09
CA LEU A 261 -5.81 -2.02 -11.18
C LEU A 261 -5.28 -0.66 -11.66
N GLY A 262 -3.99 -0.40 -11.51
CA GLY A 262 -3.33 0.84 -11.96
C GLY A 262 -2.96 1.80 -10.83
N ILE A 263 -2.35 2.92 -11.21
CA ILE A 263 -1.72 3.86 -10.25
C ILE A 263 -2.74 4.61 -9.41
N GLU A 264 -3.86 5.06 -9.97
CA GLU A 264 -4.91 5.75 -9.20
C GLU A 264 -5.58 4.85 -8.16
N ALA A 265 -5.74 3.56 -8.49
CA ALA A 265 -6.21 2.58 -7.52
C ALA A 265 -5.20 2.40 -6.38
N ALA A 266 -3.90 2.36 -6.70
CA ALA A 266 -2.86 2.30 -5.69
C ALA A 266 -2.79 3.57 -4.84
N ARG A 267 -2.99 4.75 -5.44
CA ARG A 267 -3.04 6.05 -4.74
C ARG A 267 -4.16 6.07 -3.71
N ASN A 268 -5.39 5.70 -4.10
CA ASN A 268 -6.52 5.59 -3.18
C ASN A 268 -6.27 4.56 -2.08
N MET A 269 -5.71 3.41 -2.44
CA MET A 269 -5.36 2.36 -1.49
C MET A 269 -4.31 2.83 -0.46
N ILE A 270 -3.30 3.63 -0.86
CA ILE A 270 -2.35 4.25 0.08
C ILE A 270 -3.09 5.14 1.07
N VAL A 271 -4.02 5.97 0.60
CA VAL A 271 -4.80 6.87 1.46
C VAL A 271 -5.62 6.09 2.47
N GLU A 272 -6.41 5.12 2.00
CA GLU A 272 -7.25 4.28 2.86
C GLU A 272 -6.43 3.44 3.85
N GLU A 273 -5.27 2.93 3.43
CA GLU A 273 -4.40 2.13 4.28
C GLU A 273 -3.72 2.96 5.38
N ILE A 274 -3.25 4.17 5.06
CA ILE A 274 -2.68 5.10 6.07
C ILE A 274 -3.78 5.52 7.05
N GLU A 275 -4.95 5.91 6.55
CA GLU A 275 -6.09 6.29 7.39
C GLU A 275 -6.52 5.14 8.31
N ARG A 276 -6.62 3.91 7.79
CA ARG A 276 -6.95 2.72 8.58
C ARG A 276 -5.90 2.47 9.65
N THR A 277 -4.61 2.53 9.29
CA THR A 277 -3.50 2.27 10.21
C THR A 277 -3.45 3.29 11.36
N LEU A 278 -3.71 4.57 11.08
CA LEU A 278 -3.73 5.63 12.09
C LEU A 278 -5.00 5.55 12.97
N SER A 279 -6.16 5.34 12.35
CA SER A 279 -7.46 5.26 13.04
C SER A 279 -7.53 4.08 14.02
N GLU A 280 -6.95 2.93 13.66
CA GLU A 280 -6.87 1.76 14.56
C GLU A 280 -6.04 2.02 15.83
N GLN A 281 -5.18 3.03 15.80
CA GLN A 281 -4.37 3.48 16.94
C GLN A 281 -5.02 4.65 17.69
N GLY A 282 -6.21 5.08 17.27
CA GLY A 282 -6.92 6.22 17.86
C GLY A 282 -6.32 7.58 17.50
N VAL A 283 -5.42 7.62 16.52
CA VAL A 283 -4.82 8.87 16.03
C VAL A 283 -5.65 9.38 14.86
N VAL A 284 -6.11 10.63 14.97
CA VAL A 284 -6.83 11.29 13.88
C VAL A 284 -5.88 12.28 13.21
N VAL A 285 -5.61 12.06 11.93
CA VAL A 285 -4.87 12.99 11.05
C VAL A 285 -5.81 13.42 9.93
N ASP A 286 -5.77 14.70 9.57
CA ASP A 286 -6.58 15.21 8.47
C ASP A 286 -6.19 14.54 7.14
N ILE A 287 -7.19 14.08 6.40
CA ILE A 287 -7.02 13.36 5.14
C ILE A 287 -6.23 14.15 4.09
N ARG A 288 -6.22 15.50 4.15
CA ARG A 288 -5.49 16.35 3.20
C ARG A 288 -3.98 16.13 3.29
N HIS A 289 -3.45 15.85 4.48
CA HIS A 289 -2.03 15.52 4.64
C HIS A 289 -1.70 14.17 4.03
N ILE A 290 -2.59 13.19 4.20
CA ILE A 290 -2.44 11.84 3.64
C ILE A 290 -2.53 11.89 2.11
N LEU A 291 -3.48 12.65 1.57
CA LEU A 291 -3.64 12.88 0.13
C LEU A 291 -2.37 13.48 -0.48
N LEU A 292 -1.79 14.50 0.15
CA LEU A 292 -0.55 15.12 -0.33
C LEU A 292 0.60 14.11 -0.46
N ILE A 293 0.74 13.21 0.52
CA ILE A 293 1.76 12.16 0.46
C ILE A 293 1.44 11.14 -0.62
N ALA A 294 0.20 10.65 -0.69
CA ALA A 294 -0.20 9.66 -1.68
C ALA A 294 0.00 10.18 -3.12
N ASP A 295 -0.37 11.44 -3.36
CA ASP A 295 -0.17 12.10 -4.66
C ASP A 295 1.32 12.21 -4.99
N LEU A 296 2.15 12.61 -4.03
CA LEU A 296 3.61 12.70 -4.20
C LEU A 296 4.25 11.33 -4.51
N MET A 297 3.78 10.27 -3.85
CA MET A 297 4.25 8.90 -4.06
C MET A 297 3.85 8.34 -5.44
N CYS A 298 2.74 8.82 -6.02
CA CYS A 298 2.19 8.32 -7.28
C CYS A 298 2.44 9.22 -8.49
N TRP A 299 2.92 10.46 -8.29
CA TRP A 299 3.04 11.51 -9.34
C TRP A 299 3.81 11.07 -10.59
N SER A 300 4.83 10.23 -10.46
CA SER A 300 5.68 9.80 -11.57
C SER A 300 5.05 8.74 -12.49
N GLY A 301 3.83 8.29 -12.22
CA GLY A 301 3.22 7.13 -12.89
C GLY A 301 3.77 5.78 -12.41
N ARG A 302 4.62 5.79 -11.37
CA ARG A 302 5.08 4.61 -10.61
C ARG A 302 5.04 4.95 -9.13
N ILE A 303 4.78 3.96 -8.29
CA ILE A 303 4.83 4.13 -6.83
C ILE A 303 6.29 4.31 -6.40
N ARG A 304 6.55 5.38 -5.67
CA ARG A 304 7.85 5.67 -5.08
C ARG A 304 7.71 5.91 -3.59
N GLY A 305 8.63 5.35 -2.82
CA GLY A 305 8.70 5.57 -1.39
C GLY A 305 9.31 6.93 -1.04
N VAL A 306 9.05 7.38 0.18
CA VAL A 306 9.65 8.58 0.80
C VAL A 306 11.06 8.25 1.33
N THR A 307 11.84 7.52 0.53
CA THR A 307 13.20 7.09 0.87
C THR A 307 14.24 7.81 0.02
N ARG A 308 15.51 7.67 0.39
CA ARG A 308 16.65 8.19 -0.37
C ARG A 308 16.73 7.68 -1.81
N TYR A 309 16.20 6.50 -2.10
CA TYR A 309 16.16 5.90 -3.44
C TYR A 309 14.87 6.21 -4.20
N GLY A 310 13.89 6.83 -3.54
CA GLY A 310 12.61 7.21 -4.12
C GLY A 310 12.54 8.72 -4.35
N ILE A 311 11.57 9.36 -3.70
CA ILE A 311 11.25 10.78 -3.92
C ILE A 311 12.44 11.70 -3.60
N THR A 312 13.26 11.39 -2.59
CA THR A 312 14.34 12.29 -2.18
C THR A 312 15.57 12.21 -3.09
N GLY A 313 15.90 11.04 -3.61
CA GLY A 313 17.04 10.84 -4.52
C GLY A 313 16.83 11.43 -5.91
N GLU A 314 15.57 11.64 -6.32
CA GLU A 314 15.23 12.23 -7.61
C GLU A 314 14.99 13.74 -7.57
N LYS A 315 15.25 14.39 -6.43
CA LYS A 315 15.19 15.86 -6.38
C LYS A 315 16.19 16.47 -7.35
N ALA A 316 15.76 17.51 -8.06
CA ALA A 316 16.57 18.17 -9.08
C ALA A 316 17.83 18.85 -8.52
N SER A 317 17.82 19.30 -7.26
CA SER A 317 18.95 20.00 -6.64
C SER A 317 19.97 19.02 -6.05
N VAL A 318 21.20 19.09 -6.56
CA VAL A 318 22.37 18.34 -6.07
C VAL A 318 22.60 18.61 -4.58
N LEU A 319 22.56 19.88 -4.17
CA LEU A 319 22.78 20.25 -2.77
C LEU A 319 21.69 19.70 -1.86
N THR A 320 20.44 19.65 -2.35
CA THR A 320 19.35 19.03 -1.61
C THR A 320 19.59 17.53 -1.44
N ARG A 321 20.01 16.82 -2.49
CA ARG A 321 20.34 15.38 -2.40
C ARG A 321 21.51 15.13 -1.45
N ALA A 322 22.60 15.88 -1.61
CA ALA A 322 23.80 15.77 -0.78
C ALA A 322 23.55 16.06 0.70
N SER A 323 22.63 16.98 1.01
CA SER A 323 22.26 17.33 2.40
C SER A 323 21.46 16.26 3.12
N PHE A 324 20.74 15.40 2.39
CA PHE A 324 19.83 14.41 2.96
C PHE A 324 20.56 13.12 3.35
N GLU A 325 21.42 12.58 2.47
CA GLU A 325 22.25 11.41 2.76
C GLU A 325 23.34 11.20 1.67
N ILE A 326 24.50 10.63 2.04
CA ILE A 326 25.62 10.30 1.14
C ILE A 326 26.14 11.50 0.30
N PRO A 327 26.65 12.57 0.94
CA PRO A 327 27.06 13.80 0.25
C PRO A 327 28.15 13.59 -0.79
N LEU A 328 29.18 12.78 -0.47
CA LEU A 328 30.32 12.57 -1.35
C LEU A 328 29.92 11.94 -2.68
N HIS A 329 29.03 10.94 -2.66
CA HIS A 329 28.58 10.28 -3.88
C HIS A 329 27.86 11.27 -4.80
N HIS A 330 26.90 12.02 -4.27
CA HIS A 330 26.10 12.97 -5.06
C HIS A 330 26.95 14.11 -5.63
N LEU A 331 27.94 14.62 -4.88
CA LEU A 331 28.83 15.67 -5.37
C LEU A 331 29.79 15.15 -6.46
N VAL A 332 30.33 13.95 -6.30
CA VAL A 332 31.20 13.33 -7.32
C VAL A 332 30.41 13.05 -8.60
N GLU A 333 29.22 12.47 -8.47
CA GLU A 333 28.33 12.18 -9.59
C GLU A 333 27.94 13.47 -10.34
N ALA A 334 27.53 14.50 -9.61
CA ALA A 334 27.22 15.82 -10.18
C ALA A 334 28.42 16.43 -10.90
N SER A 335 29.64 16.24 -10.39
CA SER A 335 30.87 16.72 -11.04
C SER A 335 31.16 15.98 -12.34
N ILE A 336 30.90 14.67 -12.38
CA ILE A 336 31.09 13.84 -13.59
C ILE A 336 30.08 14.21 -14.67
N PHE A 337 28.82 14.42 -14.29
CA PHE A 337 27.72 14.73 -15.22
C PHE A 337 27.53 16.23 -15.50
N ASN A 338 28.39 17.09 -14.93
CA ASN A 338 28.30 18.55 -15.03
C ASN A 338 26.90 19.07 -14.66
N GLU A 339 26.35 18.56 -13.56
CA GLU A 339 25.06 19.01 -13.05
C GLU A 339 25.14 20.42 -12.45
N ILE A 340 24.08 21.21 -12.63
CA ILE A 340 23.99 22.60 -12.15
C ILE A 340 22.83 22.68 -11.14
N ASP A 341 23.08 23.30 -9.98
CA ASP A 341 22.03 23.59 -9.00
C ASP A 341 21.44 24.99 -9.24
N GLU A 342 20.14 25.04 -9.52
CA GLU A 342 19.41 26.28 -9.83
C GLU A 342 18.85 27.00 -8.59
N PHE A 343 19.10 26.51 -7.36
CA PHE A 343 18.61 27.12 -6.11
C PHE A 343 17.08 27.31 -6.06
N ARG A 344 16.31 26.43 -6.71
CA ARG A 344 14.83 26.49 -6.65
C ARG A 344 14.24 25.86 -5.39
N SER A 345 15.04 25.07 -4.66
CA SER A 345 14.61 24.33 -3.47
C SER A 345 14.90 25.08 -2.18
N ILE A 346 14.30 24.66 -1.06
CA ILE A 346 14.51 25.30 0.26
C ILE A 346 15.97 25.15 0.72
N ILE A 347 16.51 23.93 0.63
CA ILE A 347 17.82 23.60 1.23
C ILE A 347 18.99 24.40 0.62
N PRO A 348 19.15 24.50 -0.71
CA PRO A 348 20.25 25.27 -1.31
C PRO A 348 20.22 26.74 -0.91
N ASN A 349 19.03 27.35 -0.84
CA ASN A 349 18.87 28.73 -0.41
C ASN A 349 19.31 28.92 1.05
N VAL A 350 18.95 27.99 1.94
CA VAL A 350 19.41 28.04 3.33
C VAL A 350 20.93 27.91 3.42
N ILE A 351 21.54 26.98 2.66
CA ILE A 351 23.00 26.79 2.63
C ILE A 351 23.71 28.06 2.12
N ALA A 352 23.17 28.70 1.08
CA ALA A 352 23.71 29.93 0.51
C ALA A 352 23.30 31.21 1.24
N ASN A 353 22.59 31.10 2.38
CA ASN A 353 22.07 32.23 3.16
C ASN A 353 21.19 33.18 2.32
N GLN A 354 20.36 32.62 1.44
CA GLN A 354 19.38 33.30 0.60
C GLN A 354 17.96 33.11 1.15
N PRO A 355 17.02 34.04 0.87
CA PRO A 355 15.63 33.89 1.28
C PRO A 355 15.01 32.65 0.60
N ILE A 356 14.34 31.83 1.40
CA ILE A 356 13.69 30.61 0.90
C ILE A 356 12.45 30.95 0.04
N PRO A 357 12.17 30.20 -1.04
CA PRO A 357 11.08 30.49 -1.97
C PRO A 357 9.71 29.99 -1.45
N ILE A 358 9.46 30.11 -0.14
CA ILE A 358 8.20 29.76 0.53
C ILE A 358 7.83 30.81 1.59
N GLY A 359 6.57 30.87 1.99
CA GLY A 359 6.10 31.84 2.99
C GLY A 359 6.32 33.28 2.55
N THR A 360 6.96 34.07 3.40
CA THR A 360 7.23 35.51 3.16
C THR A 360 8.27 35.77 2.07
N GLY A 361 8.99 34.75 1.60
CA GLY A 361 9.93 34.89 0.48
C GLY A 361 9.28 34.92 -0.91
N ILE A 362 7.98 34.64 -1.01
CA ILE A 362 7.22 34.66 -2.28
C ILE A 362 6.77 36.07 -2.69
N PRO A 363 6.08 36.87 -1.84
CA PRO A 363 5.55 38.16 -2.26
C PRO A 363 6.68 39.16 -2.56
N LYS A 364 6.55 39.86 -3.69
CA LYS A 364 7.39 41.00 -4.04
C LYS A 364 6.63 42.29 -3.78
N LEU A 365 7.24 43.22 -3.05
CA LEU A 365 6.68 44.53 -2.79
C LEU A 365 7.09 45.50 -3.89
N ILE A 366 6.12 46.24 -4.41
CA ILE A 366 6.35 47.35 -5.34
C ILE A 366 5.77 48.58 -4.67
N TYR A 367 6.60 49.62 -4.52
CA TYR A 367 6.18 50.90 -3.96
C TYR A 367 6.42 52.00 -4.98
N GLY A 368 5.37 52.76 -5.31
CA GLY A 368 5.47 53.93 -6.16
C GLY A 368 5.82 55.15 -5.31
N VAL A 369 6.98 55.73 -5.56
CA VAL A 369 7.37 57.01 -4.94
C VAL A 369 6.76 58.13 -5.79
N SER A 370 5.78 58.86 -5.26
CA SER A 370 5.28 60.09 -5.88
C SER A 370 6.18 61.27 -5.47
N GLU A 371 6.82 61.93 -6.42
CA GLU A 371 7.70 63.10 -6.22
C GLU A 371 6.94 64.41 -5.92
N ASP A 372 5.73 64.39 -5.36
CA ASP A 372 4.96 65.60 -5.05
C ASP A 372 5.31 66.21 -3.67
N GLY A 373 6.56 66.04 -3.23
CA GLY A 373 7.06 66.50 -1.93
C GLY A 373 7.88 67.79 -1.97
N GLY A 374 8.00 68.50 -3.10
CA GLY A 374 8.98 69.57 -3.23
C GLY A 374 8.70 70.68 -4.25
N ASN A 375 7.54 71.35 -4.20
CA ASN A 375 7.45 72.75 -4.66
C ASN A 375 6.17 73.50 -4.23
N ARG A 376 5.89 73.60 -2.93
CA ARG A 376 4.92 74.57 -2.39
C ARG A 376 5.63 75.53 -1.45
N GLY A 377 6.21 76.59 -2.00
CA GLY A 377 6.69 77.74 -1.22
C GLY A 377 7.99 78.34 -1.73
N ALA A 378 7.93 79.08 -2.85
CA ALA A 378 8.79 80.24 -3.13
C ALA A 378 8.48 80.80 -4.54
N LYS A 379 7.40 81.58 -4.64
CA LYS A 379 7.32 82.67 -5.62
C LYS A 379 6.83 83.91 -4.89
N GLU A 380 7.76 84.54 -4.16
CA GLU A 380 7.73 85.98 -3.94
C GLU A 380 8.67 86.62 -4.96
N LYS A 381 8.08 87.27 -5.97
CA LYS A 381 8.31 88.67 -6.35
C LYS A 381 7.50 88.99 -7.60
#